data_AF-A0A4J2SXR9-F1
#
_entry.id   AF-A0A4J2SXR9-F1
#
_cell.length_a   1.000
_cell.length_b   1.000
_cell.length_c   1.000
_cell.angle_alpha   90.00
_cell.angle_beta   90.00
_cell.angle_gamma   90.00
#
_symmetry.space_group_name_H-M   'P 1'
#
loop_
_entity.id
_entity.type
_entity.pdbx_description
1 polymer ?
#
loop_
_entity_poly.entity_id
_entity_poly.type
_entity_poly.pdbx_seq_one_letter_code
_entity_poly.pdbx_strand_id
1 'polypeptide(L)'
;MNISGERAVEGLRDEKERYGAILKTKESVRTIPMSPKVEQILLKYIERNKFQARFNPTYHDMGYIFTRVYIKGKNQQGSPLYHTEISMFLRGGTSQSVKYNKKSGKSYKDIDDLVDFGRPVHIVPHMFRHSFVSVMADKNVSLNVIREFVGHSEDSREIEKIYLHVMQKGKHKIEQVMIDLSKIIS
;
A
#
# COMPACT_ATOMS: atom_id res chain seq x y z
N MET A 1 31.29 14.05 -21.40
CA MET A 1 30.02 14.67 -21.83
C MET A 1 28.90 14.09 -20.99
N ASN A 2 28.54 14.76 -19.89
CA ASN A 2 27.36 14.47 -19.07
C ASN A 2 26.20 15.29 -19.62
N ILE A 3 25.35 14.73 -20.49
CA ILE A 3 24.16 15.45 -21.02
C ILE A 3 22.92 14.54 -21.08
N SER A 4 22.90 13.40 -20.38
CA SER A 4 21.74 12.49 -20.33
C SER A 4 21.02 12.47 -18.97
N GLY A 5 21.60 13.06 -17.92
CA GLY A 5 21.03 13.09 -16.58
C GLY A 5 20.04 14.24 -16.34
N GLU A 6 20.35 15.47 -16.78
CA GLU A 6 19.60 16.67 -16.39
C GLU A 6 18.19 16.76 -17.01
N ARG A 7 18.03 16.39 -18.29
CA ARG A 7 16.73 16.48 -18.99
C ARG A 7 15.65 15.54 -18.42
N ALA A 8 16.04 14.38 -17.90
CA ALA A 8 15.10 13.45 -17.28
C ALA A 8 14.58 13.98 -15.93
N VAL A 9 15.44 14.71 -15.19
CA VAL A 9 15.10 15.29 -13.88
C VAL A 9 14.20 16.51 -14.05
N GLU A 10 14.38 17.28 -15.11
CA GLU A 10 13.59 18.47 -15.42
C GLU A 10 12.13 18.11 -15.81
N GLY A 11 11.93 17.07 -16.64
CA GLY A 11 10.59 16.56 -16.96
C GLY A 11 9.84 15.95 -15.77
N LEU A 12 10.55 15.29 -14.85
CA LEU A 12 9.97 14.76 -13.61
C LEU A 12 9.55 15.87 -12.62
N ARG A 13 10.26 17.01 -12.61
CA ARG A 13 9.87 18.18 -11.80
C ARG A 13 8.58 18.80 -12.33
N ASP A 14 8.46 18.95 -13.65
CA ASP A 14 7.31 19.55 -14.31
C ASP A 14 6.03 18.69 -14.14
N GLU A 15 6.15 17.36 -14.22
CA GLU A 15 5.03 16.45 -13.91
C GLU A 15 4.62 16.50 -12.43
N LYS A 16 5.58 16.52 -11.50
CA LYS A 16 5.30 16.61 -10.06
C LYS A 16 4.57 17.91 -9.71
N GLU A 17 4.96 19.02 -10.32
CA GLU A 17 4.28 20.31 -10.18
C GLU A 17 2.87 20.29 -10.78
N ARG A 18 2.69 19.67 -11.95
CA ARG A 18 1.38 19.49 -12.58
C ARG A 18 0.40 18.68 -11.73
N TYR A 19 0.84 17.57 -11.13
CA TYR A 19 0.00 16.81 -10.19
C TYR A 19 -0.21 17.54 -8.86
N GLY A 20 0.79 18.29 -8.39
CA GLY A 20 0.68 19.14 -7.21
C GLY A 20 -0.38 20.23 -7.34
N ALA A 21 -0.58 20.75 -8.56
CA ALA A 21 -1.61 21.76 -8.85
C ALA A 21 -3.05 21.23 -8.79
N ILE A 22 -3.26 19.91 -8.96
CA ILE A 22 -4.59 19.28 -8.93
C ILE A 22 -5.01 18.92 -7.48
N LEU A 23 -4.06 18.83 -6.56
CA LEU A 23 -4.30 18.41 -5.19
C LEU A 23 -4.71 19.59 -4.30
N LYS A 24 -5.82 19.43 -3.56
CA LYS A 24 -6.35 20.45 -2.64
C LYS A 24 -5.40 20.80 -1.50
N THR A 25 -4.47 19.90 -1.14
CA THR A 25 -3.49 20.14 -0.07
C THR A 25 -2.09 19.71 -0.53
N LYS A 26 -1.13 20.64 -0.46
CA LYS A 26 0.29 20.38 -0.75
C LYS A 26 0.88 19.24 0.10
N GLU A 27 0.30 19.01 1.27
CA GLU A 27 0.66 17.96 2.22
C GLU A 27 0.39 16.52 1.74
N SER A 28 -0.40 16.35 0.67
CA SER A 28 -0.68 15.02 0.11
C SER A 28 0.47 14.48 -0.76
N VAL A 29 1.33 15.37 -1.29
CA VAL A 29 2.46 15.00 -2.15
C VAL A 29 3.64 14.57 -1.29
N ARG A 30 4.14 13.35 -1.52
CA ARG A 30 5.29 12.80 -0.78
C ARG A 30 6.08 11.83 -1.62
N THR A 31 7.34 11.62 -1.23
CA THR A 31 8.25 10.67 -1.88
C THR A 31 8.47 9.50 -0.94
N ILE A 32 8.22 8.28 -1.42
CA ILE A 32 8.34 7.06 -0.62
C ILE A 32 9.50 6.24 -1.20
N PRO A 33 10.52 5.87 -0.41
CA PRO A 33 11.59 5.01 -0.87
C PRO A 33 11.03 3.62 -1.18
N MET A 34 11.42 3.07 -2.33
CA MET A 34 11.01 1.74 -2.76
C MET A 34 12.11 0.73 -2.45
N SER A 35 11.71 -0.45 -1.96
CA SER A 35 12.64 -1.58 -1.92
C SER A 35 12.85 -2.14 -3.33
N PRO A 36 13.99 -2.80 -3.60
CA PRO A 36 14.24 -3.43 -4.91
C PRO A 36 13.13 -4.38 -5.35
N LYS A 37 12.52 -5.11 -4.39
CA LYS A 37 11.40 -6.01 -4.65
C LYS A 37 10.15 -5.26 -5.12
N VAL A 38 9.85 -4.11 -4.52
CA VAL A 38 8.71 -3.27 -4.93
C VAL A 38 8.96 -2.69 -6.32
N GLU A 39 10.17 -2.20 -6.57
CA GLU A 39 10.56 -1.68 -7.88
C GLU A 39 10.41 -2.73 -8.98
N GLN A 40 10.92 -3.95 -8.77
CA GLN A 40 10.75 -5.07 -9.70
C GLN A 40 9.28 -5.38 -10.00
N ILE A 41 8.42 -5.36 -8.99
CA ILE A 41 6.97 -5.57 -9.17
C ILE A 41 6.39 -4.47 -10.05
N LEU A 42 6.70 -3.20 -9.78
CA LEU A 42 6.18 -2.07 -10.56
C LEU A 42 6.69 -2.09 -12.00
N LEU A 43 7.98 -2.38 -12.21
CA LEU A 43 8.57 -2.53 -13.54
C LEU A 43 7.85 -3.62 -14.35
N LYS A 44 7.58 -4.77 -13.73
CA LYS A 44 6.80 -5.85 -14.37
C LYS A 44 5.43 -5.38 -14.84
N TYR A 45 4.72 -4.55 -14.05
CA TYR A 45 3.43 -3.99 -14.45
C TYR A 45 3.57 -2.97 -15.58
N ILE A 46 4.60 -2.12 -15.54
CA ILE A 46 4.88 -1.14 -16.60
C ILE A 46 5.17 -1.86 -17.93
N GLU A 47 6.03 -2.89 -17.92
CA GLU A 47 6.35 -3.68 -19.10
C GLU A 47 5.12 -4.39 -19.67
N ARG A 48 4.29 -4.98 -18.80
CA ARG A 48 3.00 -5.57 -19.18
C ARG A 48 2.10 -4.55 -19.86
N ASN A 49 1.99 -3.33 -19.32
CA ASN A 49 1.13 -2.29 -19.90
C ASN A 49 1.67 -1.81 -21.25
N LYS A 50 2.99 -1.64 -21.39
CA LYS A 50 3.64 -1.34 -22.69
C LYS A 50 3.41 -2.46 -23.71
N PHE A 51 3.39 -3.72 -23.27
CA PHE A 51 3.05 -4.84 -24.13
C PHE A 51 1.59 -4.75 -24.59
N GLN A 52 0.64 -4.52 -23.67
CA GLN A 52 -0.77 -4.35 -24.02
C GLN A 52 -0.98 -3.19 -24.99
N ALA A 53 -0.39 -2.03 -24.73
CA ALA A 53 -0.51 -0.87 -25.62
C ALA A 53 0.01 -1.13 -27.05
N ARG A 54 1.04 -1.97 -27.20
CA ARG A 54 1.61 -2.31 -28.52
C ARG A 54 0.79 -3.34 -29.29
N PHE A 55 0.27 -4.36 -28.61
CA PHE A 55 -0.33 -5.53 -29.26
C PHE A 55 -1.85 -5.61 -29.17
N ASN A 56 -2.48 -4.79 -28.34
CA ASN A 56 -3.91 -4.83 -28.11
C ASN A 56 -4.56 -3.50 -28.54
N PRO A 57 -5.25 -3.48 -29.70
CA PRO A 57 -5.88 -2.28 -30.23
C PRO A 57 -6.94 -1.66 -29.31
N THR A 58 -7.51 -2.46 -28.40
CA THR A 58 -8.54 -2.00 -27.46
C THR A 58 -7.96 -1.40 -26.18
N TYR A 59 -6.66 -1.55 -25.95
CA TYR A 59 -5.96 -1.01 -24.79
C TYR A 59 -5.58 0.46 -25.04
N HIS A 60 -6.08 1.36 -24.19
CA HIS A 60 -5.74 2.77 -24.24
C HIS A 60 -4.77 3.13 -23.11
N ASP A 61 -3.51 3.40 -23.46
CA ASP A 61 -2.50 3.78 -22.46
C ASP A 61 -2.72 5.22 -21.97
N MET A 62 -3.21 5.34 -20.74
CA MET A 62 -3.45 6.61 -20.05
C MET A 62 -2.35 6.96 -19.03
N GLY A 63 -1.22 6.22 -19.03
CA GLY A 63 -0.10 6.48 -18.11
C GLY A 63 -0.27 5.93 -16.70
N TYR A 64 -1.28 5.08 -16.46
CA TYR A 64 -1.45 4.39 -15.18
C TYR A 64 -0.62 3.10 -15.12
N ILE A 65 -0.11 2.76 -13.92
CA ILE A 65 0.60 1.50 -13.69
C ILE A 65 -0.39 0.35 -13.44
N PHE A 66 -1.39 0.56 -12.59
CA PHE A 66 -2.38 -0.46 -12.24
C PHE A 66 -3.62 -0.31 -13.12
N THR A 67 -3.58 -0.95 -14.29
CA THR A 67 -4.63 -0.85 -15.30
C THR A 67 -5.42 -2.13 -15.48
N ARG A 68 -6.66 -1.97 -15.94
CA ARG A 68 -7.51 -3.06 -16.40
C ARG A 68 -6.99 -3.60 -17.73
N VAL A 69 -6.89 -4.92 -17.80
CA VAL A 69 -6.53 -5.67 -19.02
C VAL A 69 -7.73 -6.43 -19.60
N TYR A 70 -8.93 -6.19 -19.08
CA TYR A 70 -10.17 -6.85 -19.48
C TYR A 70 -11.25 -5.81 -19.77
N ILE A 71 -12.22 -6.22 -20.59
CA ILE A 71 -13.44 -5.45 -20.84
C ILE A 71 -14.55 -6.07 -19.98
N LYS A 72 -15.17 -5.24 -19.13
CA LYS A 72 -16.34 -5.63 -18.34
C LYS A 72 -17.37 -4.52 -18.41
N GLY A 73 -18.49 -4.77 -19.09
CA GLY A 73 -19.52 -3.76 -19.31
C GLY A 73 -18.95 -2.54 -20.04
N LYS A 74 -19.08 -1.35 -19.43
CA LYS A 74 -18.60 -0.07 -19.98
C LYS A 74 -17.14 0.26 -19.66
N ASN A 75 -16.38 -0.67 -19.07
CA ASN A 75 -14.99 -0.44 -18.72
C ASN A 75 -14.08 -0.49 -19.95
N GLN A 76 -13.21 0.53 -20.10
CA GLN A 76 -12.19 0.59 -21.14
C GLN A 76 -10.89 -0.07 -20.68
N GLN A 77 -10.23 -0.83 -21.56
CA GLN A 77 -8.91 -1.38 -21.24
C GLN A 77 -7.87 -0.26 -21.14
N GLY A 78 -6.97 -0.37 -20.17
CA GLY A 78 -6.04 0.70 -19.82
C GLY A 78 -6.58 1.69 -18.78
N SER A 79 -7.87 1.65 -18.44
CA SER A 79 -8.43 2.41 -17.31
C SER A 79 -7.81 1.98 -15.98
N PRO A 80 -7.69 2.88 -14.98
CA PRO A 80 -7.15 2.52 -13.68
C PRO A 80 -8.02 1.46 -12.99
N LEU A 81 -7.38 0.62 -12.17
CA LEU A 81 -8.07 -0.27 -11.25
C LEU A 81 -8.69 0.52 -10.10
N TYR A 82 -9.98 0.32 -9.85
CA TYR A 82 -10.69 1.03 -8.78
C TYR A 82 -10.57 0.30 -7.44
N HIS A 83 -10.66 1.07 -6.34
CA HIS A 83 -10.59 0.53 -4.97
C HIS A 83 -11.64 -0.56 -4.69
N THR A 84 -12.80 -0.49 -5.36
CA THR A 84 -13.87 -1.48 -5.26
C THR A 84 -13.46 -2.82 -5.86
N GLU A 85 -12.72 -2.83 -6.98
CA GLU A 85 -12.23 -4.04 -7.63
C GLU A 85 -11.16 -4.72 -6.79
N ILE A 86 -10.24 -3.93 -6.22
CA ILE A 86 -9.24 -4.44 -5.27
C ILE A 86 -9.94 -5.02 -4.04
N SER A 87 -10.95 -4.32 -3.51
CA SER A 87 -11.73 -4.80 -2.38
C SER A 87 -12.49 -6.09 -2.70
N MET A 88 -13.10 -6.20 -3.89
CA MET A 88 -13.80 -7.41 -4.34
C MET A 88 -12.82 -8.58 -4.52
N PHE A 89 -11.63 -8.32 -5.06
CA PHE A 89 -10.57 -9.32 -5.18
C PHE A 89 -10.14 -9.86 -3.82
N LEU A 90 -9.85 -8.97 -2.85
CA LEU A 90 -9.50 -9.36 -1.49
C LEU A 90 -10.64 -10.10 -0.77
N ARG A 91 -11.89 -9.86 -1.17
CA ARG A 91 -13.08 -10.48 -0.59
C ARG A 91 -13.46 -11.82 -1.24
N GLY A 92 -12.82 -12.22 -2.34
CA GLY A 92 -13.16 -13.47 -3.03
C GLY A 92 -14.39 -13.42 -3.95
N GLY A 93 -14.83 -12.24 -4.37
CA GLY A 93 -16.01 -12.08 -5.24
C GLY A 93 -17.30 -11.64 -4.53
N THR A 94 -18.37 -12.47 -4.56
CA THR A 94 -19.75 -12.07 -4.21
C THR A 94 -19.93 -11.66 -2.73
N SER A 95 -21.02 -10.90 -2.47
CA SER A 95 -21.38 -10.25 -1.22
C SER A 95 -20.90 -10.88 0.10
N GLN A 96 -20.46 -9.98 0.99
CA GLN A 96 -19.96 -10.18 2.35
C GLN A 96 -20.70 -11.22 3.21
N SER A 97 -22.01 -11.31 3.09
CA SER A 97 -22.85 -12.19 3.90
C SER A 97 -22.73 -13.67 3.53
N VAL A 98 -22.25 -13.98 2.31
CA VAL A 98 -22.17 -15.36 1.81
C VAL A 98 -20.85 -16.03 2.22
N LYS A 99 -19.75 -15.27 2.29
CA LYS A 99 -18.41 -15.78 2.63
C LYS A 99 -18.27 -16.25 4.09
N TYR A 100 -18.98 -15.62 5.04
CA TYR A 100 -18.91 -15.95 6.47
C TYR A 100 -20.12 -16.73 7.00
N ASN A 101 -21.03 -17.15 6.11
CA ASN A 101 -22.13 -18.02 6.50
C ASN A 101 -21.57 -19.43 6.70
N LYS A 102 -21.33 -19.83 7.96
CA LYS A 102 -20.85 -21.17 8.39
C LYS A 102 -21.59 -22.36 7.75
N LYS A 103 -22.74 -22.14 7.10
CA LYS A 103 -23.57 -23.18 6.44
C LYS A 103 -23.15 -23.52 5.01
N SER A 104 -22.43 -22.65 4.29
CA SER A 104 -21.98 -22.97 2.94
C SER A 104 -20.54 -23.46 2.97
N GLY A 105 -20.34 -24.77 3.11
CA GLY A 105 -19.04 -25.44 3.06
C GLY A 105 -18.31 -25.35 1.70
N LYS A 106 -18.23 -24.17 1.10
CA LYS A 106 -17.47 -23.89 -0.12
C LYS A 106 -16.26 -23.04 0.26
N SER A 107 -15.10 -23.70 0.30
CA SER A 107 -13.80 -23.04 0.25
C SER A 107 -13.68 -22.41 -1.13
N TYR A 108 -13.90 -21.10 -1.21
CA TYR A 108 -13.51 -20.35 -2.39
C TYR A 108 -11.98 -20.36 -2.44
N LYS A 109 -11.39 -20.53 -3.63
CA LYS A 109 -9.95 -20.36 -3.88
C LYS A 109 -9.62 -18.87 -3.76
N ASP A 110 -9.66 -18.37 -2.53
CA ASP A 110 -9.53 -16.97 -2.17
C ASP A 110 -8.09 -16.67 -1.75
N ILE A 111 -7.77 -15.40 -1.54
CA ILE A 111 -6.51 -14.97 -0.93
C ILE A 111 -6.21 -15.67 0.41
N ASP A 112 -7.21 -16.29 1.03
CA ASP A 112 -7.08 -17.12 2.23
C ASP A 112 -6.19 -18.36 1.97
N ASP A 113 -6.12 -18.88 0.74
CA ASP A 113 -5.14 -19.93 0.36
C ASP A 113 -3.69 -19.40 0.33
N LEU A 114 -3.52 -18.08 0.17
CA LEU A 114 -2.23 -17.40 0.22
C LEU A 114 -1.92 -16.85 1.63
N VAL A 115 -2.92 -16.74 2.51
CA VAL A 115 -2.79 -16.13 3.83
C VAL A 115 -3.65 -16.88 4.86
N ASP A 116 -3.02 -17.77 5.62
CA ASP A 116 -3.68 -18.47 6.72
C ASP A 116 -3.68 -17.64 8.00
N PHE A 117 -4.84 -17.11 8.38
CA PHE A 117 -5.04 -16.39 9.64
C PHE A 117 -5.59 -17.27 10.77
N GLY A 118 -5.81 -18.58 10.54
CA GLY A 118 -6.46 -19.50 11.48
C GLY A 118 -7.93 -19.16 11.79
N ARG A 119 -8.48 -18.10 11.17
CA ARG A 119 -9.86 -17.66 11.31
C ARG A 119 -10.29 -16.86 10.09
N PRO A 120 -11.60 -16.76 9.81
CA PRO A 120 -12.10 -15.90 8.75
C PRO A 120 -11.83 -14.43 9.10
N VAL A 121 -10.90 -13.77 8.39
CA VAL A 121 -10.58 -12.35 8.57
C VAL A 121 -11.01 -11.56 7.35
N HIS A 122 -11.72 -10.46 7.59
CA HIS A 122 -12.13 -9.57 6.52
C HIS A 122 -10.99 -8.65 6.09
N ILE A 123 -10.29 -9.01 5.02
CA ILE A 123 -9.18 -8.22 4.49
C ILE A 123 -9.69 -7.07 3.64
N VAL A 124 -9.22 -5.87 3.94
CA VAL A 124 -9.52 -4.64 3.21
C VAL A 124 -8.24 -3.86 2.93
N PRO A 125 -8.19 -3.06 1.84
CA PRO A 125 -6.95 -2.40 1.44
C PRO A 125 -6.30 -1.55 2.55
N HIS A 126 -7.10 -0.89 3.38
CA HIS A 126 -6.57 -0.06 4.49
C HIS A 126 -5.84 -0.88 5.56
N MET A 127 -6.12 -2.19 5.71
CA MET A 127 -5.38 -3.04 6.64
C MET A 127 -3.90 -3.16 6.28
N PHE A 128 -3.55 -3.19 5.00
CA PHE A 128 -2.14 -3.25 4.59
C PHE A 128 -1.37 -2.00 5.03
N ARG A 129 -2.03 -0.83 5.02
CA ARG A 129 -1.46 0.43 5.54
C ARG A 129 -1.24 0.35 7.05
N HIS A 130 -2.18 -0.20 7.81
CA HIS A 130 -2.02 -0.41 9.25
C HIS A 130 -0.96 -1.46 9.59
N SER A 131 -0.87 -2.56 8.82
CA SER A 131 0.18 -3.56 8.96
C SER A 131 1.56 -2.95 8.70
N PHE A 132 1.69 -2.12 7.66
CA PHE A 132 2.92 -1.39 7.38
C PHE A 132 3.31 -0.50 8.56
N VAL A 133 2.38 0.30 9.09
CA VAL A 133 2.60 1.14 10.29
C VAL A 133 3.03 0.31 11.49
N SER A 134 2.37 -0.82 11.73
CA SER A 134 2.67 -1.70 12.87
C SER A 134 4.09 -2.27 12.77
N VAL A 135 4.52 -2.71 11.58
CA VAL A 135 5.89 -3.22 11.34
C VAL A 135 6.93 -2.11 11.54
N MET A 136 6.63 -0.88 11.10
CA MET A 136 7.53 0.26 11.30
C MET A 136 7.64 0.66 12.77
N ALA A 137 6.52 0.60 13.50
CA ALA A 137 6.49 0.85 14.94
C ALA A 137 7.28 -0.20 15.73
N ASP A 138 7.14 -1.48 15.37
CA ASP A 138 7.88 -2.59 15.99
C ASP A 138 9.40 -2.47 15.75
N LYS A 139 9.80 -1.90 14.60
CA LYS A 139 11.19 -1.55 14.28
C LYS A 139 11.67 -0.25 14.94
N ASN A 140 10.92 0.31 15.89
CA ASN A 140 11.23 1.56 16.60
C ASN A 140 11.41 2.78 15.68
N VAL A 141 10.77 2.80 14.50
CA VAL A 141 10.76 4.01 13.67
C VAL A 141 9.87 5.05 14.34
N SER A 142 10.34 6.30 14.43
CA SER A 142 9.60 7.35 15.14
C SER A 142 8.25 7.65 14.46
N LEU A 143 7.25 7.98 15.28
CA LEU A 143 5.89 8.31 14.81
C LEU A 143 5.89 9.45 13.78
N ASN A 144 6.76 10.44 13.95
CA ASN A 144 6.87 11.57 13.01
C ASN A 144 7.31 11.11 11.62
N VAL A 145 8.30 10.23 11.55
CA VAL A 145 8.78 9.66 10.29
C VAL A 145 7.70 8.80 9.64
N ILE A 146 6.99 7.97 10.42
CA ILE A 146 5.87 7.16 9.92
C ILE A 146 4.76 8.06 9.36
N ARG A 147 4.43 9.17 10.05
CA ARG A 147 3.41 10.13 9.62
C ARG A 147 3.77 10.79 8.29
N GLU A 148 5.04 11.15 8.09
CA GLU A 148 5.53 11.71 6.82
C GLU A 148 5.35 10.73 5.66
N PHE A 149 5.62 9.43 5.88
CA PHE A 149 5.43 8.40 4.85
C PHE A 149 3.96 8.11 4.53
N VAL A 150 3.11 8.15 5.56
CA VAL A 150 1.74 7.65 5.47
C VAL A 150 0.74 8.78 5.17
N GLY A 151 1.09 10.04 5.42
CA GLY A 151 0.31 11.24 5.13
C GLY A 151 -0.53 11.75 6.32
N HIS A 152 -0.71 13.08 6.39
CA HIS A 152 -1.31 13.82 7.52
C HIS A 152 -2.86 13.97 7.45
N SER A 153 -3.59 12.95 7.00
CA SER A 153 -5.07 12.98 6.96
C SER A 153 -5.71 12.50 8.28
N GLU A 154 -7.04 12.45 8.33
CA GLU A 154 -7.88 11.94 9.44
C GLU A 154 -7.39 10.61 10.06
N ASP A 155 -6.69 9.79 9.26
CA ASP A 155 -6.04 8.53 9.66
C ASP A 155 -4.93 8.70 10.71
N SER A 156 -4.42 9.92 10.92
CA SER A 156 -3.33 10.20 11.87
C SER A 156 -3.66 9.73 13.29
N ARG A 157 -4.93 9.83 13.69
CA ARG A 157 -5.42 9.35 15.00
C ARG A 157 -5.42 7.82 15.08
N GLU A 158 -5.75 7.13 13.99
CA GLU A 158 -5.74 5.67 13.94
C GLU A 158 -4.31 5.12 13.92
N ILE A 159 -3.43 5.75 13.14
CA ILE A 159 -1.99 5.44 13.08
C ILE A 159 -1.36 5.61 14.46
N GLU A 160 -1.67 6.71 15.17
CA GLU A 160 -1.19 6.94 16.53
C GLU A 160 -1.67 5.87 17.50
N LYS A 161 -2.95 5.49 17.45
CA LYS A 161 -3.49 4.40 18.28
C LYS A 161 -2.75 3.08 18.03
N ILE A 162 -2.48 2.74 16.76
CA ILE A 162 -1.76 1.51 16.39
C ILE A 162 -0.32 1.56 16.90
N TYR A 163 0.35 2.68 16.69
CA TYR A 163 1.72 2.90 17.16
C TYR A 163 1.82 2.74 18.67
N LEU A 164 0.95 3.43 19.42
CA LEU A 164 0.90 3.35 20.88
C LEU A 164 0.62 1.94 21.35
N HIS A 165 -0.30 1.21 20.70
CA HIS A 165 -0.60 -0.18 21.03
C HIS A 165 0.60 -1.11 20.86
N VAL A 166 1.34 -0.98 19.76
CA VAL A 166 2.54 -1.79 19.49
C VAL A 166 3.64 -1.46 20.52
N MET A 167 3.87 -0.18 20.79
CA MET A 167 4.85 0.27 21.77
C MET A 167 4.52 -0.16 23.20
N GLN A 168 3.23 -0.17 23.57
CA GLN A 168 2.79 -0.63 24.89
C GLN A 168 3.09 -2.12 25.11
N LYS A 169 2.97 -2.96 24.08
CA LYS A 169 3.39 -4.37 24.15
C LYS A 169 4.90 -4.53 24.37
N GLY A 170 5.69 -3.54 23.96
CA GLY A 170 7.12 -3.46 24.21
C GLY A 170 7.52 -3.01 25.61
N LYS A 171 6.59 -2.65 26.52
CA LYS A 171 6.89 -2.12 27.87
C LYS A 171 7.75 -3.03 28.73
N HIS A 172 7.74 -4.35 28.52
CA HIS A 172 8.64 -5.29 29.21
C HIS A 172 10.13 -4.97 28.98
N LYS A 173 10.47 -4.22 27.92
CA LYS A 173 11.83 -3.75 27.68
C LYS A 173 12.24 -2.61 28.63
N ILE A 174 11.30 -1.81 29.13
CA ILE A 174 11.60 -0.71 30.07
C ILE A 174 12.03 -1.27 31.42
N GLU A 175 11.36 -2.32 31.90
CA GLU A 175 11.76 -3.01 33.14
C GLU A 175 13.19 -3.55 33.02
N GLN A 176 13.53 -4.14 31.87
CA GLN A 176 14.89 -4.61 31.59
C GLN A 176 15.91 -3.46 31.54
N VAL A 177 15.58 -2.35 30.87
CA VAL A 177 16.44 -1.15 30.80
C VAL A 177 16.66 -0.54 32.18
N MET A 178 15.64 -0.51 33.05
CA MET A 178 15.78 -0.02 34.43
C MET A 178 16.69 -0.92 35.27
N ILE A 179 16.61 -2.24 35.07
CA ILE A 179 17.52 -3.22 35.71
C ILE A 179 18.96 -3.06 35.18
N ASP A 180 19.13 -2.78 33.89
CA ASP A 180 20.47 -2.60 33.32
C ASP A 180 21.07 -1.24 33.71
N LEU A 181 20.26 -0.19 33.82
CA LEU A 181 20.67 1.11 34.36
C LEU A 181 21.13 1.01 35.82
N SER A 182 20.42 0.23 36.66
CA SER A 182 20.82 0.07 38.06
C SER A 182 22.16 -0.66 38.23
N LYS A 183 22.50 -1.55 37.29
CA LYS A 183 23.82 -2.22 37.23
C LYS A 183 24.95 -1.31 36.73
N ILE A 184 24.64 -0.27 35.97
CA ILE A 184 25.64 0.70 35.47
C ILE A 184 25.93 1.77 36.54
N ILE A 185 24.94 2.09 37.37
CA ILE A 185 25.05 3.10 38.42
C ILE A 185 25.59 2.51 39.74
N SER A 186 25.58 1.17 39.90
CA SER A 186 26.26 0.46 41.02
C SER A 186 27.72 0.17 40.68
#